data_AF-A0A5N6YLQ5-F1
#
_entry.id   AF-A0A5N6YLQ5-F1
#
_cell.length_a   1.000
_cell.length_b   1.000
_cell.length_c   1.000
_cell.angle_alpha   90.00
_cell.angle_beta   90.00
_cell.angle_gamma   90.00
#
_symmetry.space_group_name_H-M   'P 1'
#
loop_
_entity.id
_entity.type
_entity.pdbx_description
1 polymer ?
#
loop_
_entity_poly.entity_id
_entity_poly.type
_entity_poly.pdbx_seq_one_letter_code
_entity_poly.pdbx_strand_id
1 'polypeptide(L)'
;MHRSVSIDYGVVIEGEIELILDSGDTRRMQRGDISVQRGTNHAWRNVTPGGGWARMLYVLLPAVQLEGKGELIEGIDIRPSH
;
A
#
# COMPACT_ATOMS: atom_id res chain seq x y z
N MET A 1 -9.24 -5.20 1.43
CA MET A 1 -8.56 -4.73 0.20
C MET A 1 -9.10 -3.37 -0.13
N HIS A 2 -8.24 -2.41 -0.45
CA HIS A 2 -8.63 -1.03 -0.69
C HIS A 2 -7.65 -0.34 -1.63
N ARG A 3 -8.08 0.83 -2.10
CA ARG A 3 -7.31 1.71 -2.98
C ARG A 3 -7.48 3.15 -2.53
N SER A 4 -6.39 3.92 -2.57
CA SER A 4 -6.36 5.35 -2.31
C SER A 4 -5.84 6.08 -3.54
N VAL A 5 -6.31 7.31 -3.79
CA VAL A 5 -5.82 8.15 -4.91
C VAL A 5 -4.54 8.86 -4.47
N SER A 6 -3.47 8.07 -4.37
CA SER A 6 -2.21 8.52 -3.77
C SER A 6 -1.00 7.78 -4.32
N ILE A 7 0.17 8.35 -4.06
CA ILE A 7 1.42 7.59 -4.02
C ILE A 7 1.79 7.32 -2.57
N ASP A 8 1.94 6.04 -2.23
CA ASP A 8 2.19 5.59 -0.87
C ASP A 8 3.59 4.98 -0.77
N TYR A 9 4.37 5.45 0.19
CA TYR A 9 5.62 4.82 0.60
C TYR A 9 5.35 4.01 1.87
N GLY A 10 5.25 2.68 1.72
CA GLY A 10 5.05 1.76 2.83
C GLY A 10 6.36 1.12 3.25
N VAL A 11 6.76 1.31 4.52
CA VAL A 11 8.02 0.78 5.06
C VAL A 11 7.73 -0.23 6.15
N VAL A 12 8.31 -1.43 6.04
CA VAL A 12 8.26 -2.43 7.12
C VAL A 12 9.28 -2.05 8.19
N ILE A 13 8.81 -1.56 9.33
CA ILE A 13 9.68 -1.21 10.47
C ILE A 13 10.04 -2.45 11.29
N GLU A 14 9.09 -3.38 11.46
CA GLU A 14 9.26 -4.60 12.26
C GLU A 14 8.29 -5.69 11.79
N GLY A 15 8.68 -6.96 11.96
CA GLY A 15 7.91 -8.12 11.51
C GLY A 15 7.97 -8.35 10.00
N GLU A 16 7.02 -9.15 9.50
CA GLU A 16 6.90 -9.49 8.09
C GLU A 16 5.46 -9.33 7.61
N ILE A 17 5.31 -8.67 6.46
CA ILE A 17 4.02 -8.36 5.85
C ILE A 17 3.98 -8.95 4.45
N GLU A 18 2.86 -9.52 4.07
CA GLU A 18 2.57 -9.85 2.68
C GLU A 18 1.71 -8.75 2.05
N LEU A 19 2.22 -8.15 0.98
CA LEU A 19 1.49 -7.29 0.06
C LEU A 19 0.72 -8.16 -0.93
N ILE A 20 -0.59 -7.92 -1.06
CA ILE A 20 -1.48 -8.63 -1.97
C ILE A 20 -2.08 -7.61 -2.93
N LEU A 21 -2.00 -7.88 -4.24
CA LEU A 21 -2.56 -7.04 -5.32
C LEU A 21 -3.84 -7.67 -5.90
N ASP A 22 -4.61 -6.89 -6.65
CA ASP A 22 -5.83 -7.33 -7.35
C ASP A 22 -5.58 -8.30 -8.50
N SER A 23 -4.39 -8.29 -9.07
CA SER A 23 -3.95 -9.35 -9.99
C SER A 23 -3.89 -10.73 -9.34
N GLY A 24 -3.93 -10.80 -8.01
CA GLY A 24 -3.64 -12.01 -7.24
C GLY A 24 -2.15 -12.17 -6.91
N ASP A 25 -1.28 -11.31 -7.45
CA ASP A 25 0.14 -11.33 -7.11
C ASP A 25 0.35 -10.98 -5.64
N THR A 26 1.30 -11.69 -5.02
CA THR A 26 1.70 -11.43 -3.64
C THR A 26 3.20 -11.22 -3.53
N ARG A 27 3.60 -10.39 -2.57
CA ARG A 27 4.99 -10.18 -2.21
C ARG A 27 5.16 -10.18 -0.71
N ARG A 28 5.97 -11.11 -0.20
CA ARG A 28 6.44 -11.09 1.19
C ARG A 28 7.52 -10.00 1.34
N MET A 29 7.29 -9.10 2.27
CA MET A 29 8.15 -7.97 2.62
C MET A 29 8.67 -8.17 4.05
N GLN A 30 9.97 -8.03 4.21
CA GLN A 30 10.68 -8.18 5.47
C GLN A 30 11.04 -6.80 6.05
N ARG A 31 11.50 -6.79 7.31
CA ARG A 31 11.99 -5.57 7.96
C ARG A 31 13.00 -4.83 7.08
N GLY A 32 12.73 -3.53 6.85
CA GLY A 32 13.54 -2.66 6.00
C GLY A 32 13.06 -2.58 4.54
N ASP A 33 12.21 -3.50 4.08
CA ASP A 33 11.64 -3.42 2.74
C ASP A 33 10.67 -2.24 2.61
N ILE A 34 10.63 -1.69 1.39
CA ILE A 34 9.81 -0.54 1.04
C ILE A 34 8.94 -0.92 -0.17
N SER A 35 7.63 -0.66 -0.09
CA SER A 35 6.76 -0.65 -1.25
C SER A 35 6.49 0.80 -1.70
N VAL A 36 6.35 0.96 -3.01
CA VAL A 36 5.91 2.22 -3.63
C VAL A 36 4.61 1.93 -4.36
N GLN A 37 3.48 2.25 -3.72
CA GLN A 37 2.15 2.03 -4.28
C GLN A 37 1.71 3.25 -5.08
N ARG A 38 1.40 3.05 -6.36
CA ARG A 38 1.02 4.12 -7.29
C ARG A 38 -0.48 4.04 -7.60
N GLY A 39 -1.30 4.18 -6.57
CA GLY A 39 -2.75 4.04 -6.67
C GLY A 39 -3.23 2.63 -6.97
N THR A 40 -2.50 1.59 -6.57
CA THR A 40 -2.89 0.18 -6.81
C THR A 40 -3.89 -0.29 -5.75
N ASN A 41 -4.84 -1.15 -6.14
CA ASN A 41 -5.71 -1.81 -5.19
C ASN A 41 -4.93 -2.91 -4.45
N HIS A 42 -4.97 -2.90 -3.12
CA HIS A 42 -4.08 -3.74 -2.34
C HIS A 42 -4.63 -4.12 -0.96
N ALA A 43 -4.04 -5.15 -0.38
CA ALA A 43 -4.24 -5.56 0.99
C ALA A 43 -2.91 -5.95 1.64
N TRP A 44 -2.94 -5.97 2.97
CA TRP A 44 -1.80 -6.32 3.80
C TRP A 44 -2.19 -7.49 4.69
N ARG A 45 -1.34 -8.52 4.76
CA ARG A 45 -1.51 -9.65 5.68
C ARG A 45 -0.27 -9.77 6.56
N ASN A 46 -0.46 -9.78 7.87
CA ASN A 46 0.64 -10.06 8.79
C ASN A 46 1.00 -11.55 8.67
N VAL A 47 2.25 -11.83 8.29
CA VAL A 47 2.79 -13.17 8.11
C VAL A 47 4.02 -13.41 9.00
N THR A 48 4.19 -12.59 10.03
CA THR A 48 5.30 -12.70 10.99
C THR A 48 5.29 -14.09 11.64
N PRO A 49 6.42 -14.84 11.59
CA PRO A 49 6.51 -16.18 12.18
C PRO A 49 6.10 -16.22 13.65
N GLY A 50 5.49 -17.33 14.06
CA GLY A 50 5.06 -17.53 15.45
C GLY A 50 3.87 -16.67 15.88
N GLY A 51 3.17 -16.03 14.94
CA GLY A 51 2.04 -15.15 15.26
C GLY A 51 2.45 -13.80 15.86
N GLY A 52 3.70 -13.37 15.60
CA GLY A 52 4.21 -12.07 16.02
C GLY A 52 3.46 -10.89 15.40
N TRP A 53 3.73 -9.69 15.93
CA TRP A 53 3.20 -8.45 15.37
C TRP A 53 4.12 -7.91 14.28
N ALA A 54 3.56 -7.04 13.43
CA ALA A 54 4.30 -6.28 12.45
C ALA A 54 3.95 -4.80 12.58
N ARG A 55 4.87 -3.91 12.19
CA ARG A 55 4.66 -2.46 12.17
C ARG A 55 5.09 -1.88 10.84
N MET A 56 4.17 -1.13 10.27
CA MET A 56 4.37 -0.37 9.04
C MET A 56 4.38 1.12 9.34
N LEU A 57 5.20 1.86 8.60
CA LEU A 57 5.08 3.31 8.44
C LEU A 57 4.58 3.59 7.03
N TYR A 58 3.62 4.51 6.91
CA TYR A 58 3.15 4.99 5.62
C TYR A 58 3.31 6.50 5.51
N VAL A 59 3.85 6.93 4.38
CA VAL A 59 3.75 8.32 3.92
C VAL A 59 2.90 8.28 2.65
N LEU A 60 1.72 8.90 2.72
CA LEU A 60 0.79 8.96 1.60
C LEU A 60 0.74 10.39 1.08
N LEU A 61 0.99 10.56 -0.22
CA LEU A 61 0.88 11.84 -0.89
C LEU A 61 -0.32 11.82 -1.84
N PRO A 62 -1.22 12.81 -1.79
CA PRO A 62 -2.31 12.93 -2.76
C PRO A 62 -1.75 12.89 -4.19
N ALA A 63 -2.41 12.14 -5.07
CA ALA A 63 -2.02 12.06 -6.48
C ALA A 63 -3.16 12.49 -7.39
N VAL A 64 -2.81 12.99 -8.58
CA VAL A 64 -3.80 13.28 -9.63
C VAL A 64 -3.90 12.06 -10.53
N GLN A 65 -5.13 11.66 -10.83
CA GLN A 65 -5.38 10.60 -11.78
C GLN A 65 -5.19 11.13 -13.22
N LEU A 66 -4.35 10.45 -14.00
CA LEU A 66 -4.06 10.86 -15.38
C LEU A 66 -5.18 10.43 -16.31
N GLU A 67 -5.83 11.39 -16.98
CA GLU A 67 -6.81 11.11 -18.03
C GLU A 67 -6.20 10.24 -19.14
N GLY A 68 -6.93 9.19 -19.55
CA GLY A 68 -6.52 8.29 -20.63
C GLY A 68 -5.50 7.21 -20.26
N LYS A 69 -5.07 7.10 -18.99
CA LYS A 69 -4.23 5.98 -18.50
C LYS A 69 -4.95 5.21 -17.39
N GLY A 70 -5.64 4.15 -17.80
CA GLY A 70 -6.44 3.30 -16.91
C GLY A 70 -7.88 3.81 -16.72
N GLU A 71 -8.70 3.05 -16.01
CA GLU A 71 -10.04 3.49 -15.62
C GLU A 71 -9.96 4.69 -14.66
N LEU A 72 -10.94 5.60 -14.70
CA LEU A 72 -11.19 6.61 -13.66
C LEU A 72 -11.78 5.89 -12.44
N ILE A 73 -11.23 6.08 -11.25
CA ILE A 73 -11.56 5.18 -10.12
C ILE A 73 -11.81 5.97 -8.86
N GLU A 74 -12.94 5.66 -8.22
CA GLU A 74 -13.29 6.16 -6.89
C GLU A 74 -12.41 5.45 -5.86
N GLY A 75 -11.36 6.13 -5.40
CA GLY A 75 -10.51 5.69 -4.29
C GLY A 75 -10.79 6.49 -3.02
N ILE A 76 -10.18 6.07 -1.91
CA ILE A 76 -10.15 6.90 -0.69
C ILE A 76 -9.26 8.11 -0.99
N ASP A 77 -9.83 9.30 -0.85
CA ASP A 77 -9.14 10.55 -1.12
C ASP A 77 -8.31 10.99 0.10
N ILE A 78 -7.15 11.60 -0.14
CA ILE A 78 -6.31 12.16 0.94
C ILE A 78 -6.68 13.61 1.12
N ARG A 79 -7.22 13.93 2.29
CA ARG A 79 -7.57 15.32 2.62
C ARG A 79 -6.31 16.20 2.60
N PRO A 80 -6.34 17.36 1.93
CA PRO A 80 -5.25 18.32 1.99
C PRO A 80 -4.99 18.76 3.43
N SER A 81 -3.72 18.87 3.81
CA SER A 81 -3.35 19.68 4.96
C SER A 81 -3.54 21.15 4.56
N HIS A 82 -4.43 21.84 5.27
CA HIS A 82 -4.75 23.26 5.08
C HIS A 82 -3.53 24.17 4.89
#